data_AF-A0A5N7IJ48-F1
#
_entry.id   AF-A0A5N7IJ48-F1
#
_cell.length_a   1.000
_cell.length_b   1.000
_cell.length_c   1.000
_cell.angle_alpha   90.00
_cell.angle_beta   90.00
_cell.angle_gamma   90.00
#
_symmetry.space_group_name_H-M   'P 1'
#
loop_
_entity.id
_entity.type
_entity.pdbx_description
1 polymer ?
#
loop_
_entity_poly.entity_id
_entity_poly.type
_entity_poly.pdbx_seq_one_letter_code
_entity_poly.pdbx_strand_id
1 'polypeptide(L)' 'MDCSKIKEINGIDHVGDVPSAKKGIIDFLSGEDRFKDSVPKETLNSYKKGREIAVEIENMLNGDQRAY' A
#
# COMPACT_ATOMS: atom_id res chain seq x y z
N MET A 1 18.74 0.46 0.87
CA MET A 1 17.46 1.01 0.37
C MET A 1 17.33 2.41 0.92
N ASP A 2 17.25 3.40 0.04
CA ASP A 2 17.06 4.79 0.45
C ASP A 2 15.56 5.02 0.70
N CYS A 3 15.17 5.15 1.98
CA CYS A 3 13.78 5.33 2.38
C CYS A 3 13.21 6.72 2.04
N SER A 4 14.03 7.62 1.48
CA SER A 4 13.59 8.95 1.06
C SER A 4 12.52 8.92 -0.04
N LYS A 5 12.57 7.93 -0.95
CA LYS A 5 11.52 7.69 -1.97
C LYS A 5 10.14 7.36 -1.37
N ILE A 6 10.09 6.83 -0.14
CA ILE A 6 8.81 6.45 0.52
C ILE A 6 7.98 7.69 0.89
N LYS A 7 8.63 8.83 1.15
CA LYS A 7 7.93 10.09 1.45
C LYS A 7 7.21 10.69 0.24
N GLU A 8 7.53 10.25 -0.97
CA GLU A 8 6.86 10.69 -2.20
C GLU A 8 5.57 9.92 -2.48
N ILE A 9 5.32 8.81 -1.77
CA ILE A 9 4.07 8.04 -1.90
C ILE A 9 2.92 8.89 -1.35
N ASN A 10 2.01 9.25 -2.24
CA ASN A 10 0.93 10.18 -1.93
C ASN A 10 -0.07 9.54 -0.95
N GLY A 11 -0.16 10.11 0.25
CA GLY A 11 -1.14 9.72 1.26
C GLY A 11 -0.67 8.73 2.33
N ILE A 12 0.65 8.46 2.43
CA ILE A 12 1.20 7.68 3.55
C ILE A 12 0.99 8.39 4.91
N ASP A 13 0.91 9.72 4.92
CA ASP A 13 0.56 10.53 6.10
C ASP A 13 -0.96 10.70 6.29
N HIS A 14 -1.78 10.21 5.35
CA HIS A 14 -3.25 10.37 5.35
C HIS A 14 -4.00 9.03 5.54
N VAL A 15 -3.29 7.96 5.89
CA VAL A 15 -3.93 6.71 6.28
C VAL A 15 -4.44 6.83 7.71
N GLY A 16 -5.76 7.02 7.84
CA GLY A 16 -6.40 7.19 9.15
C GLY A 16 -6.14 6.01 10.10
N ASP A 17 -6.11 4.77 9.58
CA ASP A 17 -5.75 3.58 10.35
C ASP A 17 -4.58 2.83 9.67
N VAL A 18 -3.38 3.04 10.21
CA VAL A 18 -2.13 2.45 9.69
C VAL A 18 -2.15 0.91 9.69
N PRO A 19 -2.64 0.20 10.73
CA PRO A 19 -2.75 -1.25 10.70
C PRO A 19 -3.57 -1.79 9.52
N SER A 20 -4.74 -1.21 9.24
CA SER A 20 -5.58 -1.63 8.11
C SER A 20 -4.95 -1.27 6.77
N ALA A 21 -4.30 -0.12 6.65
CA ALA A 21 -3.54 0.23 5.46
C ALA A 21 -2.41 -0.76 5.19
N LYS A 22 -1.65 -1.15 6.22
CA LYS A 22 -0.59 -2.16 6.11
C LYS A 22 -1.14 -3.51 5.61
N LYS A 23 -2.31 -3.93 6.11
CA LYS A 23 -3.00 -5.13 5.60
C LYS A 23 -3.33 -5.02 4.11
N GLY A 24 -3.81 -3.85 3.67
CA GLY A 24 -4.07 -3.58 2.26
C GLY A 24 -2.82 -3.67 1.39
N ILE A 25 -1.70 -3.10 1.86
CA ILE A 25 -0.41 -3.18 1.16
C ILE A 25 0.03 -4.63 1.01
N ILE A 26 -0.02 -5.40 2.10
CA ILE A 26 0.40 -6.82 2.08
C ILE A 26 -0.49 -7.64 1.16
N ASP A 27 -1.82 -7.52 1.27
CA ASP A 27 -2.75 -8.27 0.41
C ASP A 27 -2.48 -7.97 -1.07
N PHE A 28 -2.30 -6.70 -1.44
CA PHE A 28 -2.00 -6.33 -2.82
C PHE A 28 -0.67 -6.91 -3.31
N LEU A 29 0.44 -6.65 -2.60
CA LEU A 29 1.78 -7.07 -3.04
C LEU A 29 1.98 -8.59 -3.00
N SER A 30 1.22 -9.31 -2.16
CA SER A 30 1.24 -10.77 -2.11
C SER A 30 0.37 -11.42 -3.18
N GLY A 31 -0.51 -10.65 -3.84
CA GLY A 31 -1.50 -11.19 -4.79
C GLY A 31 -2.62 -12.00 -4.13
N GLU A 32 -2.75 -11.95 -2.80
CA GLU A 32 -3.72 -12.72 -2.03
C GLU A 32 -4.53 -11.81 -1.09
N ASP A 33 -5.87 -11.94 -1.10
CA ASP A 33 -6.76 -11.16 -0.24
C ASP A 33 -6.89 -11.79 1.17
N ARG A 34 -5.79 -11.99 1.89
CA ARG A 34 -5.77 -12.70 3.19
C ARG A 34 -6.45 -11.92 4.31
N PHE A 35 -6.32 -10.60 4.32
CA PHE A 35 -6.78 -9.77 5.43
C PHE A 35 -8.10 -9.07 5.18
N LYS A 36 -8.58 -9.03 3.92
CA LYS A 36 -9.79 -8.34 3.48
C LYS A 36 -11.00 -8.56 4.38
N ASP A 37 -11.33 -9.81 4.70
CA ASP A 37 -12.51 -10.14 5.52
C ASP A 37 -12.30 -9.88 7.02
N SER A 38 -11.05 -9.72 7.45
CA SER A 38 -10.69 -9.40 8.83
C SER A 38 -10.68 -7.89 9.13
N VAL A 39 -10.86 -7.04 8.12
CA VAL A 39 -10.83 -5.58 8.28
C VAL A 39 -12.22 -5.07 8.67
N PRO A 40 -12.36 -4.39 9.81
CA PRO A 40 -13.62 -3.75 10.19
C PRO A 40 -14.09 -2.75 9.14
N LYS A 41 -15.40 -2.62 8.95
CA LYS A 41 -15.99 -1.65 8.00
C LYS A 41 -15.51 -0.21 8.25
N GLU A 42 -15.30 0.14 9.52
CA GLU A 42 -14.86 1.47 9.96
C GLU A 42 -13.45 1.83 9.45
N THR A 43 -12.57 0.84 9.28
CA THR A 43 -11.18 1.04 8.81
C THR A 43 -10.96 0.54 7.37
N LEU A 44 -12.04 0.14 6.68
CA LEU A 44 -11.98 -0.37 5.31
C LEU A 44 -11.43 0.67 4.33
N ASN A 45 -11.69 1.95 4.55
CA ASN A 45 -11.12 3.02 3.73
C ASN A 45 -9.59 3.07 3.83
N SER A 46 -9.04 2.90 5.04
CA SER A 46 -7.59 2.83 5.24
C SER A 46 -6.99 1.60 4.55
N TYR A 47 -7.68 0.45 4.62
CA TYR A 47 -7.28 -0.75 3.86
C TYR A 47 -7.24 -0.50 2.34
N LYS A 48 -8.27 0.11 1.78
CA LYS A 48 -8.30 0.47 0.34
C LYS A 48 -7.16 1.42 0.00
N LYS A 49 -6.91 2.44 0.82
CA LYS A 49 -5.79 3.36 0.64
C LYS A 49 -4.43 2.64 0.68
N GLY A 50 -4.28 1.64 1.54
CA GLY A 50 -3.13 0.75 1.54
C GLY A 50 -2.92 0.01 0.21
N ARG A 51 -3.99 -0.49 -0.42
CA ARG A 51 -3.88 -1.11 -1.75
C ARG A 51 -3.47 -0.11 -2.84
N GLU A 52 -3.96 1.12 -2.79
CA GLU A 52 -3.53 2.18 -3.71
C GLU A 52 -2.03 2.50 -3.55
N ILE A 53 -1.57 2.62 -2.31
CA ILE A 53 -0.14 2.80 -2.00
C ILE A 53 0.69 1.65 -2.58
N ALA A 54 0.19 0.41 -2.49
CA ALA A 54 0.90 -0.74 -3.03
C ALA A 54 1.04 -0.72 -4.56
N VAL A 55 0.04 -0.19 -5.29
CA VAL A 55 0.14 0.07 -6.73
C VAL A 55 1.26 1.08 -7.02
N GLU A 56 1.35 2.16 -6.25
CA GLU A 56 2.42 3.14 -6.40
C GLU A 56 3.80 2.50 -6.16
N ILE A 57 3.94 1.68 -5.10
CA ILE A 57 5.17 0.93 -4.80
C ILE A 57 5.54 0.01 -5.96
N GLU A 58 4.60 -0.79 -6.47
CA GLU A 58 4.84 -1.70 -7.59
C GLU A 58 5.26 -0.93 -8.86
N ASN A 59 4.58 0.18 -9.16
CA ASN A 59 4.92 1.03 -10.29
C ASN A 59 6.31 1.67 -10.16
N MET A 60 6.72 2.08 -8.96
CA MET A 60 8.06 2.60 -8.73
C MET A 60 9.13 1.52 -8.95
N LEU A 61 8.89 0.30 -8.45
CA LEU A 61 9.82 -0.82 -8.61
C LEU A 61 9.92 -1.29 -10.07
N ASN A 62 8.80 -1.36 -10.79
CA ASN A 62 8.75 -1.76 -12.19
C ASN A 62 9.17 -0.63 -13.14
N GLY A 63 8.95 0.63 -12.76
CA GLY A 63 9.41 1.81 -13.48
C GLY A 63 10.94 1.95 -13.45
N ASP A 64 11.58 1.63 -12.32
CA ASP A 64 13.05 1.54 -12.21
C ASP A 64 13.63 0.41 -13.09
N GLN A 65 12.86 -0.65 -13.36
CA GLN A 65 13.30 -1.78 -14.22
C GLN A 65 13.24 -1.49 -15.72
N ARG A 66 12.47 -0.50 -16.20
CA ARG A 66 12.42 -0.14 -17.63
C ARG A 66 13.58 0.75 -18.09
N ALA A 67 14.47 1.15 -17.18
CA ALA A 67 15.63 1.99 -17.46
C ALA A 67 16.92 1.20 -17.79
N TYR A 68 16.83 -0.13 -17.98
CA TYR A 68 17.97 -1.00 -18.34
C TYR A 68 17.68 -1.85 -19.58
#